data_AF-A0A511D5D4-F1
#
_entry.id   AF-A0A511D5D4-F1
#
_cell.length_a   1.000
_cell.length_b   1.000
_cell.length_c   1.000
_cell.angle_alpha   90.00
_cell.angle_beta   90.00
_cell.angle_gamma   90.00
#
_symmetry.space_group_name_H-M   'P 1'
#
loop_
_entity.id
_entity.type
_entity.pdbx_description
1 polymer ?
#
loop_
_entity_poly.entity_id
_entity_poly.type
_entity_poly.pdbx_seq_one_letter_code
_entity_poly.pdbx_strand_id
1 'polypeptide(L)'
;MTAFDPIPGELPALGSDHDILIIAGSRPAVARLAPVATVIADANRIRGLTVATGPDPMGVHGAFEALGAPADITLLLCEPPGNAPAAVAATLMPWLDDLMAELDPPAIMVYGGG
;
A
#
# COMPACT_ATOMS: atom_id res chain seq x y z
N MET A 1 12.00 -6.84 38.86
CA MET A 1 11.65 -6.92 37.43
C MET A 1 12.42 -8.09 36.85
N THR A 2 11.79 -9.25 36.74
CA THR A 2 12.39 -10.44 36.11
C THR A 2 12.22 -10.30 34.60
N ALA A 3 13.31 -10.07 33.89
CA ALA A 3 13.34 -10.18 32.43
C ALA A 3 13.10 -11.65 32.06
N PHE A 4 12.04 -11.92 31.31
CA PHE A 4 11.76 -13.24 30.76
C PHE A 4 12.74 -13.51 29.62
N ASP A 5 13.47 -14.61 29.72
CA ASP A 5 14.32 -15.13 28.65
C ASP A 5 13.40 -15.85 27.62
N PRO A 6 13.43 -15.52 26.33
CA PRO A 6 12.54 -16.13 25.34
C PRO A 6 12.91 -17.60 25.06
N ILE A 7 11.89 -18.44 24.85
CA ILE A 7 12.05 -19.86 24.55
C ILE A 7 12.69 -20.02 23.16
N PRO A 8 13.75 -20.83 22.98
CA PRO A 8 14.36 -21.04 21.68
C PRO A 8 13.36 -21.66 20.69
N GLY A 9 12.92 -20.87 19.71
CA GLY A 9 11.96 -21.28 18.68
C GLY A 9 10.64 -20.49 18.68
N GLU A 10 10.38 -19.65 19.68
CA GLU A 10 9.31 -18.64 19.60
C GLU A 10 9.76 -17.50 18.70
N LEU A 11 9.03 -17.27 17.60
CA LEU A 11 9.11 -16.00 16.89
C LEU A 11 8.75 -14.90 17.90
N PRO A 12 9.50 -13.79 17.97
CA PRO A 12 9.19 -12.71 18.89
C PRO A 12 7.72 -12.33 18.71
N ALA A 13 7.02 -12.08 19.83
CA ALA A 13 5.65 -11.58 19.79
C ALA A 13 5.66 -10.28 18.98
N LEU A 14 5.28 -10.38 17.70
CA LEU A 14 5.19 -9.27 16.78
C LEU A 14 4.07 -8.38 17.31
N GLY A 15 4.43 -7.33 18.06
CA GLY A 15 3.70 -6.08 17.95
C GLY A 15 3.58 -5.79 16.45
N SER A 16 2.39 -5.44 15.99
CA SER A 16 2.06 -5.34 14.56
C SER A 16 2.73 -4.13 13.90
N ASP A 17 4.06 -4.07 13.92
CA ASP A 17 4.86 -2.91 13.47
C ASP A 17 5.38 -3.06 12.03
N HIS A 18 4.89 -4.04 11.27
CA HIS A 18 5.30 -4.27 9.88
C HIS A 18 4.15 -3.94 8.93
N ASP A 19 3.97 -2.65 8.66
CA ASP A 19 3.01 -2.14 7.69
C ASP A 19 3.58 -2.27 6.27
N ILE A 20 3.09 -3.24 5.50
CA ILE A 20 3.44 -3.39 4.09
C ILE A 20 2.56 -2.47 3.26
N LEU A 21 3.15 -1.67 2.38
CA LEU A 21 2.39 -0.82 1.48
C LEU A 21 1.98 -1.57 0.21
N ILE A 22 0.71 -1.47 -0.16
CA ILE A 22 0.12 -2.05 -1.37
C ILE A 22 -0.36 -0.92 -2.26
N ILE A 23 0.45 -0.54 -3.24
CA ILE A 23 0.20 0.67 -4.05
C ILE A 23 -0.39 0.27 -5.41
N ALA A 24 -1.56 0.82 -5.74
CA ALA A 24 -2.20 0.65 -7.03
C ALA A 24 -2.41 2.01 -7.73
N GLY A 25 -1.97 2.11 -8.99
CA GLY A 25 -2.12 3.32 -9.80
C GLY A 25 -3.24 3.26 -10.85
N SER A 26 -3.96 2.13 -10.94
CA SER A 26 -4.98 1.91 -11.97
C SER A 26 -5.96 0.80 -11.59
N ARG A 27 -7.16 0.82 -12.17
CA ARG A 27 -8.18 -0.22 -11.93
C ARG A 27 -7.70 -1.65 -12.25
N PRO A 28 -6.98 -1.91 -13.36
CA PRO A 28 -6.40 -3.24 -13.61
C PRO A 28 -5.42 -3.69 -12.53
N ALA A 29 -4.65 -2.78 -11.94
CA ALA A 29 -3.75 -3.09 -10.84
C ALA A 29 -4.52 -3.47 -9.57
N VAL A 30 -5.58 -2.73 -9.25
CA VAL A 30 -6.46 -3.04 -8.12
C VAL A 30 -7.05 -4.45 -8.24
N ALA A 31 -7.52 -4.85 -9.42
CA ALA A 31 -8.07 -6.19 -9.64
C ALA A 31 -7.08 -7.33 -9.32
N ARG A 32 -5.77 -7.04 -9.31
CA ARG A 32 -4.70 -7.99 -9.00
C ARG A 32 -4.22 -7.88 -7.57
N LEU A 33 -4.22 -6.68 -7.00
CA LEU A 33 -3.73 -6.40 -5.66
C LEU A 33 -4.79 -6.59 -4.57
N ALA A 34 -6.07 -6.33 -4.84
CA ALA A 34 -7.14 -6.46 -3.85
C ALA A 34 -7.29 -7.89 -3.27
N PRO A 35 -7.18 -8.98 -4.05
CA PRO A 35 -7.16 -10.33 -3.48
C PRO A 35 -5.96 -10.56 -2.56
N VAL A 36 -4.80 -9.96 -2.86
CA VAL A 36 -3.60 -10.08 -2.02
C VAL A 36 -3.79 -9.32 -0.71
N ALA A 37 -4.35 -8.10 -0.76
CA ALA A 37 -4.70 -7.33 0.43
C ALA A 37 -5.68 -8.10 1.33
N THR A 38 -6.68 -8.76 0.74
CA THR A 38 -7.66 -9.58 1.48
C THR A 38 -6.97 -10.75 2.19
N VAL A 39 -6.12 -11.50 1.49
CA VAL A 39 -5.39 -12.64 2.09
C VAL A 39 -4.44 -12.19 3.20
N ILE A 40 -3.80 -11.02 3.05
CA ILE A 40 -2.95 -10.42 4.09
C ILE A 40 -3.78 -10.11 5.34
N ALA A 41 -4.94 -9.48 5.16
CA ALA A 41 -5.85 -9.15 6.26
C ALA A 41 -6.35 -10.41 6.98
N ASP A 42 -6.77 -11.43 6.22
CA ASP A 42 -7.26 -12.70 6.76
C ASP A 42 -6.20 -13.48 7.54
N ALA A 43 -4.94 -13.44 7.08
CA ALA A 43 -3.83 -14.12 7.75
C ALA A 43 -3.47 -13.46 9.09
N ASN A 44 -3.72 -12.15 9.25
CA ASN A 44 -3.47 -11.37 10.46
C ASN A 44 -2.04 -11.55 11.05
N ARG A 45 -1.04 -11.74 10.18
CA ARG A 45 0.39 -11.86 10.56
C ARG A 45 1.20 -10.60 10.27
N ILE A 46 0.76 -9.84 9.28
CA ILE A 46 1.33 -8.58 8.79
C ILE A 46 0.17 -7.66 8.45
N ARG A 47 0.37 -6.35 8.55
CA ARG A 47 -0.66 -5.36 8.21
C ARG A 47 -0.38 -4.82 6.82
N GLY A 48 -1.37 -4.92 5.93
CA GLY A 48 -1.27 -4.39 4.56
C GLY A 48 -2.01 -3.06 4.47
N LEU A 49 -1.28 -1.97 4.23
CA LEU A 49 -1.86 -0.64 3.97
C LEU A 49 -2.06 -0.47 2.47
N THR A 50 -3.30 -0.32 2.06
CA THR A 50 -3.68 -0.15 0.66
C THR A 50 -3.64 1.34 0.27
N VAL A 51 -2.94 1.63 -0.83
CA VAL A 51 -2.71 3.01 -1.30
C VAL A 51 -3.24 3.14 -2.73
N ALA A 52 -4.25 4.00 -2.88
CA ALA A 52 -4.78 4.42 -4.17
C ALA A 52 -4.01 5.64 -4.70
N THR A 53 -3.46 5.52 -5.91
CA THR A 53 -2.68 6.58 -6.57
C THR A 53 -2.96 6.60 -8.08
N GLY A 54 -2.15 7.34 -8.85
CA GLY A 54 -2.21 7.43 -10.30
C GLY A 54 -2.86 8.72 -10.82
N PRO A 55 -3.17 8.79 -12.12
CA PRO A 55 -3.83 9.96 -12.72
C PRO A 55 -5.30 10.13 -12.29
N ASP A 56 -5.94 9.06 -11.79
CA ASP A 56 -7.29 9.08 -11.23
C ASP A 56 -7.33 8.30 -9.89
N PRO A 57 -6.86 8.91 -8.79
CA PRO A 57 -6.80 8.24 -7.49
C PRO A 57 -8.18 7.83 -6.94
N MET A 58 -9.23 8.63 -7.20
CA MET A 58 -10.58 8.32 -6.74
C MET A 58 -11.21 7.14 -7.49
N GLY A 59 -10.96 7.02 -8.80
CA GLY A 59 -11.38 5.84 -9.54
C GLY A 59 -10.69 4.55 -9.08
N VAL A 60 -9.44 4.66 -8.61
CA VAL A 60 -8.70 3.56 -7.98
C VAL A 60 -9.26 3.23 -6.59
N HIS A 61 -9.51 4.24 -5.74
CA HIS A 61 -10.16 4.07 -4.43
C HIS A 61 -11.49 3.32 -4.55
N GLY A 62 -12.37 3.78 -5.44
CA GLY A 62 -13.65 3.13 -5.67
C GLY A 62 -13.54 1.70 -6.20
N ALA A 63 -12.48 1.38 -6.95
CA ALA A 63 -12.22 0.00 -7.40
C ALA A 63 -11.79 -0.90 -6.25
N PHE A 64 -11.02 -0.37 -5.30
CA PHE A 64 -10.61 -1.07 -4.08
C PHE A 64 -11.82 -1.39 -3.21
N GLU A 65 -12.67 -0.39 -2.96
CA GLU A 65 -13.92 -0.56 -2.22
C GLU A 65 -14.85 -1.59 -2.89
N ALA A 66 -15.01 -1.53 -4.21
CA ALA A 66 -15.86 -2.46 -4.95
C ALA A 66 -15.40 -3.93 -4.83
N LEU A 67 -14.13 -4.16 -4.52
CA LEU A 67 -13.55 -5.49 -4.31
C LEU A 67 -13.43 -5.89 -2.84
N GLY A 68 -14.00 -5.09 -1.92
CA GLY A 68 -14.02 -5.38 -0.49
C GLY A 68 -12.69 -5.15 0.23
N ALA A 69 -11.74 -4.49 -0.42
CA ALA A 69 -10.45 -4.10 0.15
C ALA A 69 -10.34 -2.56 0.09
N PRO A 70 -11.02 -1.81 0.97
CA PRO A 70 -11.08 -0.35 0.90
C PRO A 70 -9.68 0.25 1.00
N ALA A 71 -9.39 1.29 0.21
CA ALA A 71 -8.08 1.93 0.26
C ALA A 71 -7.91 2.70 1.58
N ASP A 72 -6.85 2.39 2.31
CA ASP A 72 -6.50 3.07 3.57
C ASP A 72 -6.01 4.50 3.31
N ILE A 73 -5.28 4.69 2.22
CA ILE A 73 -4.69 5.97 1.82
C ILE A 73 -5.06 6.25 0.37
N THR A 74 -5.56 7.45 0.10
CA THR A 74 -5.76 7.95 -1.27
C THR A 74 -4.86 9.15 -1.50
N LEU A 75 -3.88 9.01 -2.39
CA LEU A 75 -2.96 10.08 -2.77
C LEU A 75 -3.62 11.01 -3.79
N LEU A 76 -4.30 12.04 -3.29
CA LEU A 76 -4.92 13.07 -4.11
C LEU A 76 -3.87 14.06 -4.61
N LEU A 77 -3.90 14.35 -5.90
CA LEU A 77 -3.02 15.32 -6.53
C LEU A 77 -3.72 16.67 -6.63
N CYS A 78 -2.98 17.76 -6.36
CA CYS A 78 -3.50 19.12 -6.49
C CYS A 78 -3.94 19.44 -7.92
N GLU A 79 -3.24 18.90 -8.91
CA GLU A 79 -3.58 19.03 -10.33
C GLU A 79 -3.43 17.67 -11.02
N PRO A 80 -4.33 17.32 -11.97
CA PRO A 80 -4.19 16.08 -12.72
C PRO A 80 -2.87 16.07 -13.49
N PRO A 81 -2.11 14.96 -13.48
CA PRO A 81 -0.90 14.88 -14.26
C PRO A 81 -1.21 14.93 -15.75
N GLY A 82 -0.27 15.47 -16.54
CA GLY A 82 -0.34 15.34 -18.00
C GLY A 82 -0.31 13.88 -18.45
N ASN A 83 -0.82 13.61 -19.67
CA ASN A 83 -0.95 12.24 -20.19
C ASN A 83 0.39 11.54 -20.53
N ALA A 84 1.49 12.29 -20.57
CA ALA A 84 2.81 11.73 -20.86
C ALA A 84 3.31 10.95 -19.62
N PRO A 85 3.88 9.75 -19.78
CA PRO A 85 4.40 8.96 -18.65
C PRO A 85 5.39 9.74 -17.77
N ALA A 86 6.23 10.58 -18.37
CA ALA A 86 7.16 11.43 -17.65
C ALA A 86 6.45 12.50 -16.80
N ALA A 87 5.34 13.06 -17.28
CA ALA A 87 4.54 14.02 -16.52
C ALA A 87 3.86 13.33 -15.33
N VAL A 88 3.26 12.16 -15.54
CA VAL A 88 2.66 11.34 -14.46
C VAL A 88 3.71 11.01 -13.40
N ALA A 89 4.88 10.54 -13.80
CA ALA A 89 5.96 10.22 -12.87
C ALA A 89 6.43 11.47 -12.10
N ALA A 90 6.69 12.59 -12.80
CA ALA A 90 7.15 13.82 -12.16
C ALA A 90 6.13 14.37 -11.15
N THR A 91 4.84 14.26 -11.43
CA THR A 91 3.78 14.69 -10.51
C THR A 91 3.65 13.75 -9.32
N LEU A 92 3.76 12.44 -9.49
CA LEU A 92 3.55 11.46 -8.42
C LEU A 92 4.76 11.29 -7.48
N MET A 93 5.98 11.42 -8.00
CA MET A 93 7.19 11.06 -7.27
C MET A 93 7.36 11.80 -5.93
N PRO A 94 7.16 13.12 -5.82
CA PRO A 94 7.30 13.81 -4.54
C PRO A 94 6.33 13.28 -3.47
N TRP A 95 5.09 13.01 -3.85
CA TRP A 95 4.08 12.49 -2.91
C TRP A 95 4.37 11.06 -2.46
N LEU A 96 4.92 10.24 -3.36
CA LEU A 96 5.35 8.89 -3.01
C LEU A 96 6.58 8.94 -2.09
N ASP A 97 7.53 9.85 -2.35
CA ASP A 97 8.71 10.05 -1.50
C ASP A 97 8.30 10.48 -0.09
N ASP A 98 7.42 11.48 0.03
CA ASP A 98 6.87 11.93 1.32
C ASP A 98 6.15 10.79 2.05
N LEU A 99 5.34 10.00 1.34
CA LEU A 99 4.63 8.85 1.91
C LEU A 99 5.61 7.78 2.43
N MET A 100 6.69 7.50 1.69
CA MET A 100 7.70 6.54 2.13
C MET A 100 8.47 7.05 3.34
N ALA A 101 8.81 8.33 3.37
CA ALA A 101 9.51 8.95 4.48
C ALA A 101 8.65 9.00 5.76
N GLU A 102 7.33 9.17 5.61
CA GLU A 102 6.39 9.19 6.73
C GLU A 102 6.12 7.79 7.31
N LEU A 103 5.89 6.81 6.44
CA LEU A 103 5.48 5.46 6.87
C LEU A 103 6.64 4.49 7.09
N ASP A 104 7.82 4.76 6.53
CA ASP A 104 9.02 3.90 6.58
C ASP A 104 8.71 2.40 6.42
N PRO A 105 8.00 1.99 5.35
CA PRO A 105 7.50 0.63 5.27
C PRO A 105 8.64 -0.38 5.02
N PRO A 106 8.64 -1.54 5.70
CA PRO A 106 9.64 -2.58 5.48
C PRO A 106 9.55 -3.24 4.09
N ALA A 107 8.39 -3.11 3.42
CA ALA A 107 8.18 -3.61 2.07
C ALA A 107 7.08 -2.84 1.34
N ILE A 108 7.21 -2.76 0.01
CA ILE A 108 6.23 -2.15 -0.89
C ILE A 108 5.88 -3.16 -1.97
N MET A 109 4.59 -3.35 -2.21
CA MET A 109 4.05 -4.18 -3.27
C MET A 109 3.35 -3.31 -4.31
N VAL A 110 3.74 -3.52 -5.57
CA VAL A 110 3.21 -2.82 -6.74
C VAL A 110 2.83 -3.82 -7.83
N TYR A 111 1.93 -3.44 -8.73
CA TYR A 111 1.57 -4.22 -9.91
C TYR A 111 1.49 -3.32 -11.14
N GLY A 112 2.12 -3.74 -12.24
CA GLY A 112 2.15 -3.00 -13.51
C GLY A 112 3.11 -3.61 -14.54
N GLY A 113 3.52 -2.81 -15.54
CA GLY A 113 4.50 -3.19 -16.56
C GLY A 113 3.92 -3.73 -17.89
N GLY A 114 2.66 -3.40 -18.19
CA GLY A 114 1.99 -3.75 -19.45
C GLY A 114 1.74 -2.54 -20.34
#